data_AF-A0A8I0FDR7-F1
#
_entry.id   AF-A0A8I0FDR7-F1
#
_cell.length_a   1.000
_cell.length_b   1.000
_cell.length_c   1.000
_cell.angle_alpha   90.00
_cell.angle_beta   90.00
_cell.angle_gamma   90.00
#
_symmetry.space_group_name_H-M   'P 1'
#
loop_
_entity.id
_entity.type
_entity.pdbx_description
1 polymer ?
#
loop_
_entity_poly.entity_id
_entity_poly.type
_entity_poly.pdbx_seq_one_letter_code
_entity_poly.pdbx_strand_id
1 'polypeptide(L)'
;KGRLTGVQFLELFTDDLYFDISRHAIKMAEKVKKGFIDKGYQVYFDSPTNQQFFILSNDKIEELKQKVKFAVWEKYDNQHRVVRFATSWATTEENVNQLLELI
;
A
#
# COMPACT_ATOMS: atom_id res chain seq x y z
N LYS A 1 23.45 -7.65 -26.33
CA LYS A 1 22.95 -8.36 -25.12
C LYS A 1 21.72 -7.59 -24.61
N GLY A 2 20.52 -7.91 -25.10
CA GLY A 2 19.28 -7.17 -24.74
C GLY A 2 17.98 -7.92 -25.03
N ARG A 3 18.05 -9.13 -25.59
CA ARG A 3 16.87 -9.96 -25.89
C ARG A 3 16.20 -10.57 -24.65
N LEU A 4 16.95 -10.78 -23.55
CA LEU A 4 16.42 -11.43 -22.36
C LEU A 4 15.50 -10.51 -21.53
N THR A 5 15.78 -9.20 -21.52
CA THR A 5 14.99 -8.19 -20.79
C THR A 5 13.69 -7.81 -21.51
N GLY A 6 13.63 -8.00 -22.83
CA GLY A 6 12.43 -7.71 -23.63
C GLY A 6 11.32 -8.76 -23.45
N VAL A 7 11.66 -10.02 -23.16
CA VAL A 7 10.67 -11.11 -23.02
C VAL A 7 9.88 -10.99 -21.71
N GLN A 8 10.51 -10.57 -20.61
CA GLN A 8 9.81 -10.31 -19.33
C GLN A 8 8.84 -9.13 -19.42
N PHE A 9 9.17 -8.12 -20.23
CA PHE A 9 8.26 -7.01 -20.51
C PHE A 9 7.14 -7.42 -21.45
N LEU A 10 7.41 -8.25 -22.46
CA LEU A 10 6.39 -8.73 -23.39
C LEU A 10 5.32 -9.55 -22.66
N GLU A 11 5.73 -10.44 -21.75
CA GLU A 11 4.83 -11.30 -20.96
C GLU A 11 3.89 -10.51 -20.04
N LEU A 12 4.31 -9.34 -19.53
CA LEU A 12 3.41 -8.42 -18.82
C LEU A 12 2.28 -7.94 -19.74
N PHE A 13 2.56 -7.69 -21.02
CA PHE A 13 1.58 -7.20 -22.01
C PHE A 13 0.85 -8.33 -22.76
N THR A 14 1.15 -9.60 -22.49
CA THR A 14 0.42 -10.75 -23.03
C THR A 14 -0.73 -11.10 -22.07
N ASP A 15 -1.88 -11.50 -22.61
CA ASP A 15 -3.01 -12.08 -21.88
C ASP A 15 -3.63 -11.22 -20.76
N ASP A 16 -3.69 -9.89 -20.92
CA ASP A 16 -4.23 -8.95 -19.92
C ASP A 16 -3.58 -9.01 -18.52
N LEU A 17 -2.47 -9.74 -18.38
CA LEU A 17 -1.80 -10.00 -17.11
C LEU A 17 -1.40 -8.70 -16.41
N TYR A 18 -0.89 -7.71 -17.14
CA TYR A 18 -0.61 -6.36 -16.62
C TYR A 18 -1.84 -5.69 -16.01
N PHE A 19 -3.01 -5.82 -16.64
CA PHE A 19 -4.25 -5.27 -16.10
C PHE A 19 -4.74 -6.05 -14.90
N ASP A 20 -4.61 -7.38 -14.88
CA ASP A 20 -4.98 -8.22 -13.73
C ASP A 20 -4.14 -7.91 -12.49
N ILE A 21 -2.82 -7.86 -12.64
CA ILE A 21 -1.92 -7.55 -11.53
C ILE A 21 -2.13 -6.12 -11.02
N SER A 22 -2.47 -5.18 -11.91
CA SER A 22 -2.80 -3.80 -11.55
C SER A 22 -4.13 -3.70 -10.81
N ARG A 23 -5.17 -4.40 -11.29
CA ARG A 23 -6.48 -4.52 -10.62
C ARG A 23 -6.33 -5.10 -9.21
N HIS A 24 -5.51 -6.14 -9.05
CA HIS A 24 -5.26 -6.76 -7.75
C HIS A 24 -4.59 -5.77 -6.79
N ALA A 25 -3.54 -5.08 -7.22
CA ALA A 25 -2.86 -4.09 -6.39
C ALA A 25 -3.83 -2.98 -5.94
N ILE A 26 -4.65 -2.45 -6.85
CA ILE A 26 -5.67 -1.44 -6.53
C ILE A 26 -6.70 -1.98 -5.53
N LYS A 27 -7.22 -3.19 -5.75
CA LYS A 27 -8.20 -3.83 -4.84
C LYS A 27 -7.63 -4.01 -3.42
N MET A 28 -6.36 -4.39 -3.30
CA MET A 28 -5.71 -4.51 -1.98
C MET A 28 -5.53 -3.14 -1.32
N ALA A 29 -5.18 -2.11 -2.09
CA ALA A 29 -5.09 -0.74 -1.56
C ALA A 29 -6.45 -0.22 -1.08
N GLU A 30 -7.53 -0.50 -1.81
CA GLU A 30 -8.89 -0.15 -1.37
C GLU A 30 -9.28 -0.87 -0.08
N LYS A 31 -8.91 -2.15 0.08
CA LYS A 31 -9.11 -2.89 1.34
C LYS A 31 -8.35 -2.26 2.50
N VAL A 32 -7.09 -1.87 2.29
CA VAL A 32 -6.30 -1.13 3.29
C VAL A 32 -7.01 0.18 3.65
N LYS A 33 -7.38 0.99 2.65
CA LYS A 33 -8.09 2.26 2.86
C LYS A 33 -9.35 2.08 3.69
N LYS A 34 -10.20 1.12 3.32
CA LYS A 34 -11.43 0.83 4.05
C LYS A 34 -11.15 0.39 5.49
N GLY A 35 -10.23 -0.54 5.70
CA GLY A 35 -9.92 -1.03 7.05
C GLY A 35 -9.34 0.04 7.98
N PHE A 36 -8.52 0.95 7.45
CA PHE A 36 -8.05 2.11 8.22
C PHE A 36 -9.20 3.05 8.59
N ILE A 37 -10.09 3.37 7.65
CA ILE A 37 -11.28 4.21 7.90
C ILE A 37 -12.19 3.56 8.94
N ASP A 38 -12.49 2.27 8.81
CA ASP A 38 -13.36 1.52 9.71
C ASP A 38 -12.79 1.48 11.15
N LYS A 39 -11.47 1.59 11.30
CA LYS A 39 -10.77 1.71 12.59
C LYS A 39 -10.59 3.14 13.10
N GLY A 40 -11.14 4.13 12.39
CA GLY A 40 -11.12 5.54 12.79
C GLY A 40 -9.85 6.30 12.41
N TYR A 41 -8.99 5.75 11.56
CA TYR A 41 -7.81 6.47 11.06
C TYR A 41 -8.19 7.46 9.96
N GLN A 42 -7.53 8.62 10.00
CA GLN A 42 -7.74 9.67 9.01
C GLN A 42 -6.91 9.41 7.74
N VAL A 43 -7.60 9.41 6.60
CA VAL A 43 -6.97 9.42 5.27
C VAL A 43 -6.47 10.84 4.99
N TYR A 44 -5.23 10.96 4.50
CA TYR A 44 -4.64 12.27 4.21
C TYR A 44 -5.23 12.91 2.95
N PHE A 45 -5.35 12.13 1.86
CA PHE A 45 -6.12 12.49 0.67
C PHE A 45 -6.66 11.24 -0.01
N ASP A 46 -7.71 11.40 -0.81
CA ASP A 46 -8.26 10.28 -1.57
C ASP A 46 -7.35 9.91 -2.75
N SER A 47 -6.64 8.80 -2.60
CA SER A 47 -5.81 8.23 -3.66
C SER A 47 -6.55 7.12 -4.40
N PRO A 48 -6.75 7.24 -5.72
CA PRO A 48 -7.39 6.20 -6.54
C PRO A 48 -6.42 5.09 -6.97
N THR A 49 -5.22 5.02 -6.37
CA THR A 49 -4.13 4.13 -6.81
C THR A 49 -3.82 3.03 -5.80
N ASN A 50 -2.83 2.18 -6.11
CA ASN A 50 -2.27 1.19 -5.19
C ASN A 50 -1.51 1.81 -3.99
N GLN A 51 -1.41 3.13 -3.90
CA GLN A 51 -0.76 3.85 -2.81
C GLN A 51 -1.82 4.56 -1.96
N GLN A 52 -1.80 4.35 -0.65
CA GLN A 52 -2.75 4.93 0.29
C GLN A 52 -2.00 5.70 1.39
N PHE A 53 -2.58 6.82 1.79
CA PHE A 53 -1.93 7.79 2.68
C PHE A 53 -2.78 8.03 3.92
N PHE A 54 -2.18 7.84 5.09
CA PHE A 54 -2.87 8.01 6.38
C PHE A 54 -2.06 8.90 7.31
N ILE A 55 -2.75 9.50 8.26
CA ILE A 55 -2.14 10.27 9.33
C ILE A 55 -2.05 9.35 10.55
N LEU A 56 -0.82 9.10 11.02
CA LEU A 56 -0.56 8.28 12.20
C LEU A 56 0.22 9.08 13.26
N SER A 57 0.01 8.74 14.52
CA SER A 57 0.84 9.28 15.61
C SER A 57 2.26 8.74 15.54
N ASN A 58 3.22 9.54 16.03
CA ASN A 58 4.62 9.14 16.07
C ASN A 58 4.82 7.81 16.81
N ASP A 59 4.11 7.60 17.92
CA ASP A 59 4.21 6.37 18.71
C ASP A 59 3.72 5.15 17.93
N LYS A 60 2.59 5.27 17.22
CA LYS A 60 2.06 4.19 16.38
C LYS A 60 2.98 3.89 15.20
N ILE A 61 3.63 4.90 14.63
CA ILE A 61 4.62 4.74 13.57
C ILE A 61 5.81 3.92 14.07
N GLU A 62 6.35 4.22 15.26
CA GLU A 62 7.47 3.47 15.81
C GLU A 62 7.10 2.02 16.14
N GLU A 63 5.89 1.77 16.64
CA GLU A 63 5.38 0.39 16.83
C GLU A 63 5.27 -0.36 15.49
N LEU A 64 4.62 0.24 14.50
CA LEU A 64 4.36 -0.42 13.22
C LEU A 64 5.65 -0.66 12.42
N LYS A 65 6.65 0.22 12.50
CA LYS A 65 7.94 0.06 11.79
C LYS A 65 8.66 -1.24 12.12
N GLN A 66 8.41 -1.81 13.31
CA GLN A 66 9.01 -3.08 13.71
C GLN A 66 8.37 -4.29 13.01
N LYS A 67 7.13 -4.14 12.55
CA LYS A 67 6.31 -5.24 12.03
C LYS A 67 6.01 -5.11 10.54
N VAL A 68 5.94 -3.89 10.01
CA VAL A 68 5.50 -3.58 8.65
C VAL A 68 6.42 -2.56 7.99
N LYS A 69 6.69 -2.76 6.69
CA LYS A 69 7.40 -1.78 5.87
C LYS A 69 6.41 -0.80 5.22
N PHE A 70 6.59 0.48 5.52
CA PHE A 70 5.86 1.59 4.90
C PHE A 70 6.78 2.81 4.81
N ALA A 71 6.39 3.80 4.01
CA ALA A 71 7.16 5.04 3.89
C ALA A 71 6.57 6.12 4.79
N VAL A 72 7.41 6.77 5.60
CA VAL A 72 7.01 7.99 6.32
C VAL A 72 7.27 9.17 5.39
N TRP A 73 6.26 9.99 5.13
CA TRP A 73 6.27 11.00 4.08
C TRP A 73 6.63 12.37 4.64
N GLU A 74 5.67 13.06 5.26
CA GLU A 74 5.85 14.41 5.77
C GLU A 74 5.34 14.54 7.20
N LYS A 75 5.76 15.63 7.88
CA LYS A 75 5.24 15.98 9.20
C LYS A 75 3.86 16.60 9.00
N TYR A 76 2.85 16.04 9.65
CA TYR A 76 1.50 16.61 9.63
C TYR A 76 1.38 17.67 10.74
N ASP A 77 1.75 17.29 11.97
CA ASP A 77 1.86 18.20 13.11
C ASP A 77 2.98 17.73 14.07
N ASN A 78 3.04 18.25 15.30
CA ASN A 78 4.08 17.89 16.27
C ASN A 78 4.03 16.42 16.75
N GLN A 79 2.87 15.77 16.70
CA GLN A 79 2.64 14.41 17.19
C GLN A 79 2.28 13.42 16.07
N HIS A 80 1.95 13.89 14.87
CA HIS A 80 1.48 13.07 13.77
C HIS A 80 2.31 13.26 12.49
N ARG A 81 2.38 12.19 11.69
CA ARG A 81 3.01 12.19 10.37
C ARG A 81 2.14 11.50 9.35
N VAL A 82 2.29 11.93 8.10
CA VAL A 82 1.71 11.24 6.95
C VAL A 82 2.57 10.01 6.65
N VAL A 83 1.93 8.87 6.52
CA VAL A 83 2.55 7.62 6.10
C VAL A 83 1.91 7.13 4.80
N ARG A 84 2.69 6.42 4.00
CA ARG A 84 2.28 5.83 2.75
C ARG A 84 2.44 4.32 2.79
N PHE A 85 1.33 3.63 2.57
CA PHE A 85 1.29 2.20 2.28
C PHE A 85 1.14 2.00 0.78
N ALA A 86 1.91 1.07 0.21
CA ALA A 86 1.82 0.71 -1.19
C ALA A 86 1.57 -0.80 -1.29
N THR A 87 0.53 -1.18 -2.01
CA THR A 87 0.26 -2.57 -2.35
C THR A 87 0.83 -2.88 -3.73
N SER A 88 1.16 -4.14 -3.96
CA SER A 88 1.62 -4.62 -5.26
C SER A 88 0.83 -5.84 -5.67
N TRP A 89 1.13 -6.37 -6.85
CA TRP A 89 0.60 -7.63 -7.33
C TRP A 89 0.86 -8.81 -6.38
N ALA A 90 1.91 -8.72 -5.56
CA ALA A 90 2.29 -9.76 -4.61
C ALA A 90 1.64 -9.58 -3.22
N THR A 91 0.96 -8.45 -2.97
CA THR A 91 0.28 -8.23 -1.68
C THR A 91 -0.91 -9.18 -1.57
N THR A 92 -0.89 -10.08 -0.60
CA THR A 92 -2.01 -10.99 -0.36
C THR A 92 -3.06 -10.33 0.53
N GLU A 93 -4.29 -10.84 0.49
CA GLU A 93 -5.34 -10.42 1.41
C GLU A 93 -4.96 -10.69 2.87
N GLU A 94 -4.24 -11.78 3.13
CA GLU A 94 -3.69 -12.10 4.44
C GLU A 94 -2.72 -11.02 4.94
N ASN A 95 -1.85 -10.49 4.07
CA ASN A 95 -0.97 -9.38 4.46
C ASN A 95 -1.76 -8.12 4.81
N VAL A 96 -2.85 -7.86 4.08
CA VAL A 96 -3.74 -6.73 4.40
C VAL A 96 -4.42 -6.95 5.74
N ASN A 97 -4.96 -8.15 5.99
CA ASN A 97 -5.63 -8.46 7.26
C ASN A 97 -4.67 -8.35 8.44
N GLN A 98 -3.44 -8.88 8.32
CA GLN A 98 -2.41 -8.75 9.36
C GLN A 98 -2.04 -7.28 9.62
N LEU A 99 -1.93 -6.45 8.57
CA LEU A 99 -1.74 -5.01 8.74
C LEU A 99 -2.92 -4.41 9.52
N LEU A 100 -4.15 -4.75 9.15
CA LEU A 100 -5.35 -4.25 9.82
C LEU A 100 -5.42 -4.70 11.28
N GLU A 101 -4.96 -5.88 11.65
CA GLU A 101 -4.92 -6.33 13.06
C GLU A 101 -3.94 -5.52 13.93
N LEU A 102 -2.89 -4.95 13.34
CA LEU A 102 -1.85 -4.19 14.06
C LEU A 102 -2.21 -2.73 14.34
N ILE A 103 -3.20 -2.20 13.62
CA ILE A 103 -3.69 -0.82 13.73
C ILE A 103 -5.00 -0.77 14.49
#